data_AF-A0AA42YHY3-F1
#
_entry.id   AF-A0AA42YHY3-F1
#
_cell.length_a   1.000
_cell.length_b   1.000
_cell.length_c   1.000
_cell.angle_alpha   90.00
_cell.angle_beta   90.00
_cell.angle_gamma   90.00
#
_symmetry.space_group_name_H-M   'P 1'
#
loop_
_entity.id
_entity.type
_entity.pdbx_description
1 polymer ?
#
loop_
_entity_poly.entity_id
_entity_poly.type
_entity_poly.pdbx_seq_one_letter_code
_entity_poly.pdbx_strand_id
1 'polypeptide(L)'
;MIRFLVLAVLSLVLLIGVGTLGFDAADGGRFGPRLDGPVLLGGWLLEAVALCALFLLVQGRGGAWWLDGLLAAWIAWIFRGPVLVLAVAEHLGGGRDPWWGLTLRWLAIYSLAGLFLALLARRLGVRR
;
A
#
# COMPACT_ATOMS: atom_id res chain seq x y z
N MET A 1 4.71 5.28 -20.59
CA MET A 1 3.97 4.20 -19.90
C MET A 1 4.90 3.17 -19.23
N ILE A 2 5.68 2.38 -19.98
CA ILE A 2 6.50 1.28 -19.43
C ILE A 2 7.53 1.77 -18.40
N ARG A 3 8.25 2.86 -18.71
CA ARG A 3 9.23 3.46 -17.78
C ARG A 3 8.60 3.87 -16.45
N PHE A 4 7.38 4.41 -16.48
CA PHE A 4 6.64 4.75 -15.27
C PHE A 4 6.28 3.50 -14.47
N LEU A 5 5.73 2.47 -15.11
CA LEU A 5 5.33 1.22 -14.43
C LEU A 5 6.52 0.53 -13.76
N VAL A 6 7.66 0.42 -14.46
CA VAL A 6 8.86 -0.22 -13.89
C VAL A 6 9.35 0.55 -12.67
N LEU A 7 9.50 1.88 -12.78
CA LEU A 7 9.97 2.71 -11.67
C LEU A 7 8.97 2.74 -10.51
N ALA A 8 7.68 2.82 -10.80
CA ALA A 8 6.61 2.80 -9.82
C ALA A 8 6.61 1.48 -9.03
N VAL A 9 6.61 0.34 -9.71
CA VAL A 9 6.59 -0.98 -9.07
C VAL A 9 7.83 -1.19 -8.20
N LEU A 10 9.03 -0.90 -8.72
CA LEU A 10 10.26 -1.05 -7.93
C LEU A 10 10.26 -0.16 -6.69
N SER A 11 9.85 1.10 -6.84
CA SER A 11 9.82 2.06 -5.72
C SER A 11 8.77 1.67 -4.68
N LEU A 12 7.60 1.19 -5.12
CA LEU A 12 6.54 0.73 -4.22
C LEU A 12 6.93 -0.53 -3.47
N VAL A 13 7.55 -1.50 -4.14
CA VAL A 13 8.07 -2.72 -3.50
C VAL A 13 9.08 -2.36 -2.41
N LEU A 14 10.00 -1.44 -2.70
CA LEU A 14 10.95 -0.94 -1.70
C LEU A 14 10.25 -0.23 -0.53
N LEU A 15 9.31 0.66 -0.82
CA LEU A 15 8.56 1.41 0.20
C LEU A 15 7.75 0.49 1.12
N ILE A 16 7.02 -0.47 0.53
CA ILE A 16 6.22 -1.46 1.25
C ILE A 16 7.13 -2.41 2.03
N GLY A 17 8.25 -2.84 1.43
CA GLY A 17 9.22 -3.71 2.09
C GLY A 17 9.86 -3.05 3.31
N VAL A 18 10.36 -1.81 3.16
CA VAL A 18 10.91 -1.02 4.28
C VAL A 18 9.85 -0.79 5.36
N GLY A 19 8.61 -0.48 4.97
CA GLY A 19 7.50 -0.34 5.90
C GLY A 19 7.21 -1.60 6.70
N THR A 20 7.10 -2.74 6.00
CA THR A 20 6.80 -4.05 6.60
C THR A 20 7.88 -4.46 7.60
N LEU A 21 9.15 -4.37 7.19
CA LEU A 21 10.29 -4.73 8.03
C LEU A 21 10.48 -3.75 9.20
N GLY A 22 10.24 -2.46 8.97
CA GLY A 22 10.32 -1.43 10.00
C GLY A 22 9.25 -1.57 11.08
N PHE A 23 8.02 -1.92 10.69
CA PHE A 23 6.95 -2.21 11.65
C PHE A 23 7.23 -3.47 12.45
N ASP A 24 7.72 -4.52 11.80
CA ASP A 24 8.07 -5.76 12.48
C ASP A 24 9.17 -5.56 13.53
N ALA A 25 10.20 -4.80 13.18
CA ALA A 25 11.26 -4.43 14.12
C ALA A 25 10.73 -3.59 15.29
N ALA A 26 9.84 -2.63 15.02
CA ALA A 26 9.25 -1.77 16.05
C ALA A 26 8.32 -2.54 17.01
N ASP A 27 7.66 -3.59 16.52
CA ASP A 27 6.73 -4.42 17.29
C ASP A 27 7.40 -5.69 17.87
N GLY A 28 8.73 -5.80 17.76
CA GLY A 28 9.54 -6.87 18.36
C GLY A 28 9.25 -8.26 17.79
N GLY A 29 8.88 -8.37 16.51
CA GLY A 29 8.58 -9.67 15.88
C GLY A 29 7.17 -10.20 16.13
N ARG A 30 6.30 -9.44 16.83
CA ARG A 30 4.96 -9.91 17.23
C ARG A 30 3.96 -9.98 16.09
N PHE A 31 4.04 -9.02 15.16
CA PHE A 31 3.13 -8.89 14.02
C PHE A 31 3.83 -9.11 12.67
N GLY A 32 5.11 -9.48 12.69
CA GLY A 32 5.90 -9.75 11.51
C GLY A 32 5.38 -10.90 10.66
N PRO A 33 5.48 -10.80 9.33
CA PRO A 33 5.14 -11.92 8.47
C PRO A 33 6.13 -13.06 8.71
N ARG A 34 5.65 -14.15 9.31
CA ARG A 34 6.35 -15.46 9.38
C ARG A 34 6.31 -16.21 8.05
N LEU A 35 6.41 -15.48 6.94
CA LEU A 35 6.33 -16.03 5.59
C LEU A 35 7.74 -16.12 5.01
N ASP A 36 7.97 -17.15 4.19
CA ASP A 36 9.21 -17.28 3.45
C ASP A 36 9.48 -16.03 2.58
N GLY A 37 10.73 -15.60 2.53
CA GLY A 37 11.17 -14.38 1.82
C GLY A 37 10.62 -14.24 0.38
N PRO A 38 10.61 -15.31 -0.45
CA PRO A 38 10.02 -15.24 -1.79
C PRO A 38 8.51 -14.98 -1.80
N VAL A 39 7.76 -15.54 -0.84
CA VAL A 39 6.31 -15.34 -0.71
C VAL A 39 6.02 -13.90 -0.29
N LEU A 40 6.81 -13.38 0.66
CA LEU A 40 6.71 -11.99 1.11
C LEU A 40 6.99 -11.00 -0.03
N LEU A 41 8.05 -11.25 -0.80
CA LEU A 41 8.39 -10.43 -1.98
C LEU A 41 7.29 -10.50 -3.05
N GLY A 42 6.74 -11.69 -3.30
CA GLY A 42 5.60 -11.87 -4.21
C GLY A 42 4.38 -11.05 -3.78
N GLY A 43 4.08 -11.02 -2.47
CA GLY A 43 3.03 -10.19 -1.89
C GLY A 43 3.26 -8.70 -2.13
N TRP A 44 4.46 -8.20 -1.86
CA TRP A 44 4.82 -6.80 -2.11
C TRP A 44 4.71 -6.43 -3.60
N LEU A 45 5.11 -7.34 -4.49
CA LEU A 45 5.06 -7.13 -5.92
C LEU A 45 3.61 -7.07 -6.43
N LEU A 46 2.77 -8.00 -5.98
CA LEU A 46 1.35 -8.03 -6.32
C LEU A 46 0.65 -6.74 -5.87
N GLU A 47 0.98 -6.29 -4.66
CA GLU A 47 0.43 -5.08 -4.07
C GLU A 47 0.88 -3.81 -4.80
N ALA A 48 2.15 -3.71 -5.15
CA ALA A 48 2.67 -2.62 -5.97
C ALA A 48 1.99 -2.55 -7.34
N VAL A 49 1.75 -3.70 -7.99
CA VAL A 49 1.04 -3.78 -9.26
C VAL A 49 -0.43 -3.38 -9.11
N ALA A 50 -1.11 -3.85 -8.07
CA ALA A 50 -2.50 -3.50 -7.80
C ALA A 50 -2.68 -2.00 -7.54
N LEU A 51 -1.78 -1.39 -6.76
CA LEU A 51 -1.72 0.06 -6.54
C LEU A 51 -1.50 0.84 -7.85
N CYS A 52 -0.58 0.39 -8.70
CA CYS A 52 -0.37 0.99 -10.02
C CYS A 52 -1.65 0.91 -10.88
N ALA A 53 -2.34 -0.24 -10.87
CA ALA A 53 -3.56 -0.43 -11.64
C ALA A 53 -4.70 0.48 -11.14
N LEU A 54 -4.90 0.55 -9.82
CA LEU A 54 -5.88 1.45 -9.18
C LEU A 54 -5.58 2.92 -9.48
N PHE A 55 -4.32 3.33 -9.37
CA PHE A 55 -3.89 4.68 -9.71
C PHE A 55 -4.21 5.01 -11.17
N LEU A 56 -3.82 4.14 -12.11
CA LEU A 56 -4.12 4.36 -13.52
C LEU A 56 -5.62 4.42 -13.78
N LEU A 57 -6.45 3.63 -13.08
CA LEU A 57 -7.91 3.67 -13.17
C LEU A 57 -8.51 5.03 -12.78
N VAL A 58 -8.01 5.62 -11.69
CA VAL A 58 -8.49 6.91 -11.15
C VAL A 58 -7.90 8.10 -11.88
N GLN A 59 -6.65 7.99 -12.33
CA GLN A 59 -5.90 9.08 -12.95
C GLN A 59 -6.65 9.71 -14.13
N GLY A 60 -6.71 11.05 -14.15
CA GLY A 60 -7.26 11.82 -15.27
C GLY A 60 -8.76 12.04 -15.23
N ARG A 61 -9.44 11.70 -14.13
CA ARG A 61 -10.90 11.94 -13.95
C ARG A 61 -11.26 13.38 -13.53
N GLY A 62 -10.35 14.33 -13.74
CA GLY A 62 -10.62 15.78 -13.60
C GLY A 62 -10.32 16.41 -12.24
N GLY A 63 -9.71 15.67 -11.31
CA GLY A 63 -9.31 16.17 -9.99
C GLY A 63 -7.87 16.72 -9.94
N ALA A 64 -7.44 17.14 -8.75
CA ALA A 64 -6.04 17.47 -8.51
C ALA A 64 -5.18 16.19 -8.59
N TRP A 65 -4.02 16.26 -9.25
CA TRP A 65 -3.11 15.11 -9.45
C TRP A 65 -2.80 14.31 -8.17
N TRP A 66 -2.69 15.00 -7.02
CA TRP A 66 -2.41 14.38 -5.72
C TRP A 66 -3.62 13.64 -5.14
N LEU A 67 -4.84 14.07 -5.46
CA LEU A 67 -6.08 13.39 -5.07
C LEU A 67 -6.20 12.04 -5.78
N ASP A 68 -5.83 11.96 -7.06
CA ASP A 68 -5.85 10.69 -7.81
C ASP A 68 -4.96 9.63 -7.11
N GLY A 69 -3.78 10.06 -6.64
CA GLY A 69 -2.87 9.25 -5.85
C GLY A 69 -3.43 8.82 -4.50
N LEU A 70 -3.97 9.77 -3.73
CA LEU A 70 -4.56 9.48 -2.41
C LEU A 70 -5.78 8.58 -2.51
N LEU A 71 -6.66 8.79 -3.48
CA LEU A 71 -7.85 7.96 -3.68
C LEU A 71 -7.45 6.51 -3.99
N ALA A 72 -6.51 6.30 -4.91
CA ALA A 72 -6.01 4.96 -5.22
C ALA A 72 -5.39 4.30 -3.98
N ALA A 73 -4.60 5.05 -3.21
CA ALA A 73 -3.99 4.57 -1.98
C ALA A 73 -5.00 4.23 -0.88
N TRP A 74 -6.01 5.06 -0.66
CA TRP A 74 -7.03 4.83 0.37
C TRP A 74 -7.92 3.66 0.02
N ILE A 75 -8.31 3.52 -1.26
CA ILE A 75 -9.02 2.33 -1.74
C ILE A 75 -8.19 1.08 -1.46
N ALA A 76 -6.92 1.07 -1.87
CA ALA A 76 -6.05 -0.07 -1.64
C ALA A 76 -5.83 -0.37 -0.14
N TRP A 77 -5.69 0.67 0.69
CA TRP A 77 -5.57 0.54 2.14
C TRP A 77 -6.82 -0.10 2.76
N ILE A 78 -8.02 0.34 2.40
CA ILE A 78 -9.29 -0.22 2.90
C ILE A 78 -9.32 -1.73 2.67
N PHE A 79 -8.98 -2.18 1.46
CA PHE A 79 -9.04 -3.60 1.09
C PHE A 79 -7.88 -4.46 1.64
N ARG A 80 -6.73 -3.87 2.02
CA ARG A 80 -5.57 -4.63 2.51
C ARG A 80 -5.76 -5.18 3.92
N GLY A 81 -6.00 -4.27 4.85
CA GLY A 81 -5.72 -4.50 6.27
C GLY A 81 -6.95 -4.33 7.16
N PRO A 82 -7.58 -3.15 7.19
CA PRO A 82 -8.74 -2.89 8.04
C PRO A 82 -9.90 -3.84 7.74
N VAL A 83 -10.25 -4.05 6.46
CA VAL A 83 -11.36 -4.96 6.09
C VAL A 83 -11.03 -6.41 6.47
N LEU A 84 -9.78 -6.85 6.29
CA LEU A 84 -9.36 -8.20 6.67
C LEU A 84 -9.35 -8.38 8.19
N VAL A 85 -8.88 -7.37 8.92
CA VAL A 85 -8.87 -7.37 10.39
C VAL A 85 -10.28 -7.31 10.95
N LEU A 86 -11.18 -6.51 10.39
CA LEU A 86 -12.60 -6.50 10.76
C LEU A 86 -13.23 -7.86 10.49
N ALA A 87 -13.01 -8.44 9.31
CA ALA A 87 -13.53 -9.76 8.96
C ALA A 87 -13.02 -10.86 9.91
N VAL A 88 -11.73 -10.82 10.29
CA VAL A 88 -11.13 -11.79 11.23
C VAL A 88 -11.57 -11.53 12.67
N ALA A 89 -11.68 -10.27 13.10
CA ALA A 89 -12.08 -9.90 14.46
C ALA A 89 -13.55 -10.21 14.73
N GLU A 90 -14.42 -10.01 13.74
CA GLU A 90 -15.82 -10.48 13.77
C GLU A 90 -15.87 -12.02 13.84
N HIS A 91 -14.98 -12.72 13.14
CA HIS A 91 -14.96 -14.18 13.10
C HIS A 91 -14.33 -14.84 14.35
N LEU A 92 -13.38 -14.18 15.01
CA LEU A 92 -12.60 -14.75 16.13
C LEU A 92 -12.98 -14.20 17.52
N GLY A 93 -14.03 -13.38 17.64
CA GLY A 93 -14.60 -13.04 18.95
C GLY A 93 -13.73 -12.15 19.84
N GLY A 94 -13.16 -11.06 19.27
CA GLY A 94 -12.73 -9.90 20.05
C GLY A 94 -11.46 -10.04 20.89
N GLY A 95 -10.32 -10.26 20.24
CA GLY A 95 -8.99 -10.11 20.86
C GLY A 95 -8.62 -8.63 21.11
N ARG A 96 -8.04 -8.35 22.28
CA ARG A 96 -7.77 -7.01 22.87
C ARG A 96 -6.54 -6.26 22.34
N ASP A 97 -5.85 -6.73 21.32
CA ASP A 97 -4.67 -6.00 20.83
C ASP A 97 -5.09 -4.75 20.04
N PRO A 98 -4.39 -3.60 20.16
CA PRO A 98 -4.75 -2.37 19.48
C PRO A 98 -4.35 -2.44 18.00
N TRP A 99 -5.04 -3.29 17.24
CA TRP A 99 -4.95 -3.47 15.79
C TRP A 99 -5.05 -2.13 15.05
N TRP A 100 -5.75 -1.16 15.62
CA TRP A 100 -5.86 0.20 15.11
C TRP A 100 -4.52 0.90 14.91
N GLY A 101 -3.53 0.65 15.78
CA GLY A 101 -2.20 1.22 15.65
C GLY A 101 -1.50 0.75 14.37
N LEU A 102 -1.60 -0.54 14.07
CA LEU A 102 -1.07 -1.12 12.83
C LEU A 102 -1.82 -0.59 11.60
N THR A 103 -3.14 -0.48 11.68
CA THR A 103 -3.99 0.05 10.61
C THR A 103 -3.62 1.51 10.24
N LEU A 104 -3.41 2.36 11.24
CA LEU A 104 -3.02 3.77 11.06
C LEU A 104 -1.61 3.91 10.48
N ARG A 105 -0.66 3.08 10.92
CA ARG A 105 0.68 3.02 10.34
C ARG A 105 0.65 2.67 8.85
N TRP A 106 -0.17 1.67 8.48
CA TRP A 106 -0.37 1.32 7.08
C TRP A 106 -1.07 2.44 6.29
N LEU A 107 -2.03 3.15 6.88
CA LEU A 107 -2.70 4.28 6.22
C LEU A 107 -1.69 5.35 5.82
N ALA A 108 -0.71 5.64 6.69
CA ALA A 108 0.36 6.58 6.40
C ALA A 108 1.24 6.11 5.23
N ILE A 109 1.68 4.85 5.23
CA ILE A 109 2.47 4.28 4.13
C ILE A 109 1.72 4.34 2.80
N TYR A 110 0.45 3.94 2.80
CA TYR A 110 -0.37 3.97 1.60
C TYR A 110 -0.54 5.39 1.07
N SER A 111 -0.81 6.35 1.95
CA SER A 111 -0.93 7.76 1.56
C SER A 111 0.37 8.28 0.94
N LEU A 112 1.52 7.93 1.51
CA LEU A 112 2.84 8.25 0.94
C LEU A 112 3.05 7.55 -0.42
N ALA A 113 2.67 6.28 -0.55
CA ALA A 113 2.76 5.51 -1.78
C ALA A 113 1.91 6.14 -2.91
N GLY A 114 0.67 6.52 -2.60
CA GLY A 114 -0.23 7.19 -3.53
C GLY A 114 0.27 8.56 -3.98
N LEU A 115 0.75 9.37 -3.03
CA LEU A 115 1.37 10.67 -3.33
C LEU A 115 2.63 10.51 -4.18
N PHE A 116 3.46 9.52 -3.88
CA PHE A 116 4.66 9.21 -4.64
C PHE A 116 4.31 8.78 -6.08
N LEU A 117 3.31 7.92 -6.26
CA LEU A 117 2.81 7.54 -7.59
C LEU A 117 2.34 8.75 -8.39
N ALA A 118 1.55 9.62 -7.77
CA ALA A 118 1.05 10.83 -8.39
C ALA A 118 2.19 11.80 -8.79
N LEU A 119 3.19 11.95 -7.92
CA LEU A 119 4.38 12.76 -8.20
C LEU A 119 5.20 12.17 -9.35
N LEU A 120 5.42 10.86 -9.34
CA LEU A 120 6.18 10.15 -10.36
C LEU A 120 5.49 10.22 -11.72
N ALA A 121 4.17 10.02 -11.74
CA ALA A 121 3.35 10.17 -12.95
C ALA A 121 3.44 11.61 -13.51
N ARG A 122 3.39 12.62 -12.65
CA ARG A 122 3.54 14.03 -13.03
C ARG A 122 4.92 14.32 -13.62
N ARG A 123 6.00 13.82 -12.98
CA ARG A 123 7.38 14.01 -13.46
C ARG A 123 7.67 13.31 -14.78
N LEU A 124 7.07 12.13 -15.00
CA LEU A 124 7.24 11.36 -16.22
C LEU A 124 6.22 11.71 -17.32
N GLY A 125 5.42 12.76 -17.12
CA GLY A 125 4.47 13.24 -18.11
C GLY A 125 3.36 12.24 -18.43
N VAL A 126 3.03 11.33 -17.49
CA VAL A 126 1.92 10.40 -17.66
C VAL A 126 0.63 11.20 -17.49
N ARG A 127 -0.02 11.50 -18.61
CA ARG A 127 -1.37 12.08 -18.68
C ARG A 127 -2.24 11.13 -19.49
N ARG A 128 -3.47 10.91 -19.03
CA ARG A 128 -4.52 10.31 -19.86
C ARG A 128 -5.08 11.35 -20.82
#